data_AF-A0A8T1F5V9-F1
#
_entry.id   AF-A0A8T1F5V9-F1
#
_cell.length_a   1.000
_cell.length_b   1.000
_cell.length_c   1.000
_cell.angle_alpha   90.00
_cell.angle_beta   90.00
_cell.angle_gamma   90.00
#
_symmetry.space_group_name_H-M   'P 1'
#
loop_
_entity.id
_entity.type
_entity.pdbx_description
1 polymer ?
#
loop_
_entity_poly.entity_id
_entity_poly.type
_entity_poly.pdbx_seq_one_letter_code
_entity_poly.pdbx_strand_id
1 'polypeptide(L)'
;MSGGIAYIFDEDQTFQQKCNMGMVGVGSLTETASDAEIQEVKALISKHLERTQSPKAQKLLDNWDASVHKFVRVMPSDYERVLLQRAAVVKETKKLASATA
;
A
#
# COMPACT_ATOMS: atom_id res chain seq x y z
N MET A 1 -10.29 -8.26 8.75
CA MET A 1 -10.16 -6.83 8.39
C MET A 1 -11.30 -6.50 7.44
N SER A 2 -12.24 -5.62 7.81
CA SER A 2 -13.43 -5.29 7.00
C SER A 2 -13.33 -3.95 6.26
N GLY A 3 -12.27 -3.16 6.50
CA GLY A 3 -12.03 -1.90 5.81
C GLY A 3 -10.62 -1.36 6.04
N GLY A 4 -10.16 -0.50 5.14
CA GLY A 4 -8.83 0.13 5.17
C GLY A 4 -7.76 -0.63 4.38
N ILE A 5 -6.56 -0.06 4.35
CA ILE A 5 -5.35 -0.64 3.77
C ILE A 5 -4.33 -0.76 4.91
N ALA A 6 -3.61 -1.87 4.97
CA ALA A 6 -2.50 -2.05 5.89
C ALA A 6 -1.20 -2.31 5.11
N TYR A 7 -0.10 -1.81 5.66
CA TYR A 7 1.24 -2.01 5.15
C TYR A 7 2.06 -2.74 6.20
N ILE A 8 2.60 -3.91 5.84
CA ILE A 8 3.33 -4.76 6.76
C ILE A 8 4.76 -4.86 6.24
N PHE A 9 5.74 -4.57 7.10
CA PHE A 9 7.14 -4.83 6.81
C PHE A 9 7.46 -6.31 7.08
N ASP A 10 7.58 -7.11 6.02
CA ASP A 10 7.80 -8.57 6.09
C ASP A 10 9.28 -8.93 5.88
N GLU A 11 10.07 -8.63 6.92
CA GLU A 11 11.31 -9.31 7.34
C GLU A 11 11.79 -10.48 6.48
N ASP A 12 11.06 -11.56 6.72
CA ASP A 12 11.43 -12.94 6.46
C ASP A 12 10.55 -13.54 5.35
N GLN A 13 9.70 -12.74 4.72
CA GLN A 13 8.73 -13.18 3.70
C GLN A 13 7.79 -14.28 4.20
N THR A 14 7.43 -14.24 5.49
CA THR A 14 6.57 -15.27 6.12
C THR A 14 5.15 -14.79 6.40
N PHE A 15 4.83 -13.52 6.14
CA PHE A 15 3.54 -12.94 6.49
C PHE A 15 2.38 -13.67 5.80
N GLN A 16 2.57 -14.10 4.56
CA GLN A 16 1.54 -14.80 3.79
C GLN A 16 1.04 -16.08 4.49
N GLN A 17 1.90 -16.78 5.22
CA GLN A 17 1.54 -18.00 5.96
C GLN A 17 0.82 -17.69 7.28
N LYS A 18 1.00 -16.48 7.81
CA LYS A 18 0.44 -16.02 9.09
C LYS A 18 -0.85 -15.22 8.92
N CYS A 19 -1.23 -14.90 7.68
CA CYS A 19 -2.38 -14.07 7.38
C CYS A 19 -3.64 -14.91 7.13
N ASN A 20 -4.78 -14.47 7.67
CA ASN A 20 -6.08 -15.04 7.30
C ASN A 20 -6.50 -14.53 5.92
N MET A 21 -6.32 -15.39 4.90
CA MET A 21 -6.61 -15.08 3.49
C MET A 21 -8.09 -15.11 3.11
N GLY A 22 -9.02 -15.32 4.05
CA GLY A 22 -10.44 -15.49 3.73
C GLY A 22 -11.10 -14.27 3.08
N MET A 23 -10.65 -13.06 3.40
CA MET A 23 -11.29 -11.81 2.94
C MET A 23 -10.31 -10.72 2.48
N VAL A 24 -9.01 -11.01 2.47
CA VAL A 24 -7.97 -10.02 2.17
C VAL A 24 -7.09 -10.50 1.02
N GLY A 25 -6.74 -9.56 0.15
CA GLY A 25 -5.63 -9.70 -0.78
C GLY A 25 -4.34 -9.25 -0.10
N VAL A 26 -3.24 -9.95 -0.42
CA VAL A 26 -1.88 -9.60 -0.01
C VAL A 26 -1.04 -9.50 -1.28
N GLY A 27 -0.31 -8.41 -1.45
CA GLY A 27 0.59 -8.21 -2.58
C GLY A 27 1.78 -7.35 -2.22
N SER A 28 2.82 -7.35 -3.06
CA SER A 28 3.98 -6.48 -2.89
C SER A 28 3.55 -5.02 -2.98
N LEU A 29 4.03 -4.18 -2.04
CA LEU A 29 3.74 -2.74 -2.05
C LEU A 29 4.22 -2.09 -3.37
N THR A 30 5.41 -2.44 -3.83
CA THR A 30 6.00 -1.82 -5.03
C THR A 30 5.32 -2.23 -6.33
N GLU A 31 4.58 -3.35 -6.34
CA GLU A 31 3.88 -3.85 -7.53
C GLU A 31 2.40 -3.43 -7.56
N THR A 32 1.79 -3.34 -6.38
CA THR A 32 0.33 -3.15 -6.26
C THR A 32 -0.08 -1.73 -5.91
N ALA A 33 0.81 -0.92 -5.36
CA ALA A 33 0.53 0.47 -4.98
C ALA A 33 1.04 1.47 -6.02
N SER A 34 0.50 2.68 -5.96
CA SER A 34 1.01 3.82 -6.73
C SER A 34 2.24 4.44 -6.07
N ASP A 35 3.06 5.15 -6.84
CA ASP A 35 4.21 5.89 -6.29
C ASP A 35 3.82 6.86 -5.18
N ALA A 36 2.65 7.50 -5.30
CA ALA A 36 2.11 8.40 -4.27
C ALA A 36 1.82 7.67 -2.96
N GLU A 37 1.27 6.46 -3.04
CA GLU A 37 0.99 5.60 -1.89
C GLU A 37 2.30 5.10 -1.24
N ILE A 38 3.32 4.77 -2.03
CA ILE A 38 4.65 4.42 -1.52
C ILE A 38 5.27 5.60 -0.75
N GLN A 39 5.15 6.83 -1.27
CA GLN A 39 5.61 8.03 -0.55
C GLN A 39 4.80 8.29 0.72
N GLU A 40 3.50 7.99 0.72
CA GLU A 40 2.67 8.08 1.93
C GLU A 40 3.16 7.10 3.01
N VAL A 41 3.45 5.85 2.65
CA VAL A 41 4.03 4.86 3.58
C VAL A 41 5.35 5.36 4.16
N LYS A 42 6.25 5.90 3.32
CA LYS A 42 7.51 6.50 3.78
C LYS A 42 7.25 7.64 4.77
N ALA A 43 6.32 8.54 4.47
CA ALA A 43 5.97 9.66 5.32
C ALA A 43 5.37 9.21 6.67
N LEU A 44 4.56 8.15 6.67
CA LEU A 44 4.03 7.55 7.90
C LEU A 44 5.16 7.01 8.79
N ILE A 45 6.17 6.36 8.20
CA ILE A 45 7.34 5.85 8.93
C ILE A 45 8.19 7.01 9.45
N SER A 46 8.43 8.06 8.67
CA SER A 46 9.14 9.27 9.11
C SER A 46 8.45 9.93 10.31
N LYS A 47 7.13 10.09 10.24
CA LYS A 47 6.32 10.62 11.35
C LYS A 47 6.39 9.73 12.59
N HIS A 48 6.44 8.42 12.41
CA HIS A 48 6.62 7.47 13.51
C HIS A 48 8.02 7.61 14.14
N LEU A 49 9.07 7.72 13.33
CA LEU A 49 10.43 7.97 13.80
C LEU A 49 10.50 9.27 14.63
N GLU A 50 9.98 10.38 14.11
CA GLU A 50 9.98 11.67 14.82
C GLU A 50 9.34 11.57 16.21
N ARG A 51 8.23 10.83 16.30
CA ARG A 51 7.42 10.71 17.52
C ARG A 51 7.95 9.70 18.54
N THR A 52 8.70 8.70 18.09
CA THR A 52 9.08 7.55 18.92
C THR A 52 10.58 7.34 19.03
N GLN A 53 11.36 8.02 18.19
CA GLN A 53 12.80 7.82 18.05
C GLN A 53 13.17 6.34 17.77
N SER A 54 12.28 5.63 17.06
CA SER A 54 12.42 4.20 16.78
C SER A 54 13.67 3.90 15.95
N PRO A 55 14.65 3.14 16.48
CA PRO A 55 15.85 2.77 15.73
C PRO A 55 15.53 1.92 14.50
N LYS A 56 14.43 1.14 14.55
CA LYS A 56 13.97 0.36 13.41
C LYS A 56 13.42 1.26 12.31
N ALA A 57 12.64 2.28 12.66
CA ALA A 57 12.14 3.25 11.68
C ALA A 57 13.28 4.02 11.01
N GLN A 58 14.30 4.44 11.78
CA GLN A 58 15.50 5.06 11.24
C GLN A 58 16.19 4.16 10.20
N LYS A 59 16.47 2.90 10.55
CA LYS A 59 17.10 1.94 9.63
C LYS A 59 16.31 1.73 8.35
N LEU A 60 14.97 1.69 8.44
CA LEU A 60 14.12 1.56 7.26
C LEU A 60 14.21 2.77 6.33
N LEU A 61 14.26 3.98 6.90
CA LEU A 61 14.35 5.21 6.12
C LEU A 61 15.75 5.42 5.53
N ASP A 62 16.81 5.07 6.27
CA ASP A 62 18.21 5.16 5.81
C ASP A 62 18.47 4.26 4.59
N ASN A 63 17.80 3.11 4.52
CA ASN A 63 17.89 2.16 3.40
C ASN A 63 16.54 1.93 2.73
N TRP A 64 15.83 3.01 2.42
CA TRP A 64 14.45 2.96 1.94
C TRP A 64 14.30 2.15 0.65
N ASP A 65 15.20 2.35 -0.32
CA ASP A 65 15.10 1.73 -1.65
C ASP A 65 15.15 0.19 -1.58
N ALA A 66 15.89 -0.38 -0.62
CA ALA A 66 15.87 -1.82 -0.38
C ALA A 66 14.71 -2.23 0.54
N SER A 67 14.37 -1.41 1.52
CA SER A 67 13.36 -1.73 2.54
C SER A 67 11.95 -1.76 1.96
N VAL A 68 11.65 -0.89 1.00
CA VAL A 68 10.31 -0.78 0.38
C VAL A 68 9.87 -2.08 -0.29
N HIS A 69 10.80 -2.85 -0.87
CA HIS A 69 10.51 -4.14 -1.50
C HIS A 69 10.11 -5.25 -0.52
N LYS A 70 10.33 -5.05 0.78
CA LYS A 70 9.89 -5.98 1.84
C LYS A 70 8.54 -5.62 2.41
N PHE A 71 7.90 -4.54 1.95
CA PHE A 71 6.55 -4.21 2.38
C PHE A 71 5.53 -4.99 1.58
N VAL A 72 4.57 -5.58 2.29
CA VAL A 72 3.36 -6.14 1.72
C VAL A 72 2.18 -5.22 2.00
N ARG A 73 1.38 -5.02 0.98
CA ARG A 73 0.13 -4.28 1.01
C ARG A 73 -1.02 -5.26 1.20
N VAL A 74 -1.85 -5.00 2.20
CA VAL A 74 -2.97 -5.85 2.59
C VAL A 74 -4.24 -5.03 2.52
N MET A 75 -5.23 -5.52 1.79
CA MET A 75 -6.52 -4.86 1.67
C MET A 75 -7.65 -5.89 1.56
N PRO A 76 -8.87 -5.57 2.04
CA PRO A 76 -10.03 -6.43 1.80
C PRO A 76 -10.33 -6.57 0.30
N SER A 77 -10.56 -7.78 -0.18
CA SER A 77 -10.79 -8.06 -1.61
C SER A 77 -12.02 -7.34 -2.17
N ASP A 78 -13.07 -7.18 -1.36
CA ASP A 78 -14.26 -6.42 -1.75
C ASP A 78 -13.98 -4.92 -1.86
N TYR A 79 -13.11 -4.40 -0.99
CA TYR A 79 -12.68 -3.00 -1.04
C TYR A 79 -11.84 -2.74 -2.30
N GLU A 80 -10.97 -3.67 -2.67
CA GLU A 80 -10.19 -3.61 -3.91
C GLU A 80 -11.09 -3.53 -5.14
N ARG A 81 -12.10 -4.39 -5.22
CA ARG A 81 -13.07 -4.39 -6.31
C ARG A 81 -13.76 -3.05 -6.46
N VAL A 82 -14.22 -2.46 -5.35
CA VAL A 82 -14.90 -1.16 -5.36
C VAL A 82 -13.95 -0.04 -5.80
N LEU A 83 -12.69 -0.05 -5.35
CA LEU A 83 -11.69 0.94 -5.78
C LEU A 83 -11.40 0.85 -7.28
N LEU A 84 -11.22 -0.36 -7.82
CA LEU A 84 -11.00 -0.59 -9.24
C LEU A 84 -12.19 -0.15 -10.09
N GLN A 85 -13.42 -0.46 -9.65
CA GLN A 85 -14.64 0.00 -10.32
C GLN A 85 -14.73 1.52 -10.35
N ARG A 86 -14.47 2.20 -9.23
CA ARG A 86 -14.46 3.67 -9.18
C ARG A 86 -13.39 4.28 -10.09
N ALA A 87 -12.18 3.70 -10.09
CA ALA A 87 -11.10 4.16 -10.95
C ALA A 87 -11.43 4.01 -12.45
N ALA A 88 -12.11 2.93 -12.84
CA ALA A 88 -12.55 2.72 -14.22
C ALA A 88 -13.59 3.77 -14.65
N VAL A 89 -14.58 4.05 -13.81
CA VAL A 89 -15.61 5.07 -14.07
C VAL A 89 -14.99 6.48 -14.21
N VAL A 90 -14.02 6.83 -13.37
CA VAL A 90 -13.28 8.11 -13.48
C VAL A 90 -12.48 8.21 -14.78
N LYS A 91 -11.86 7.10 -15.21
CA LYS A 91 -11.13 7.08 -16.50
C LYS A 91 -12.07 7.25 -17.69
N GLU A 92 -13.22 6.57 -17.70
CA GLU A 92 -14.20 6.71 -18.78
C GLU A 92 -14.80 8.10 -18.86
N THR A 93 -15.22 8.67 -17.73
CA THR A 93 -15.75 10.04 -17.67
C THR A 93 -14.74 11.09 -18.13
N LYS A 94 -13.46 10.96 -17.75
CA LYS A 94 -12.40 11.85 -18.23
C LYS A 94 -12.18 11.71 -19.75
N LYS A 95 -12.26 10.49 -20.29
CA LYS A 95 -12.12 10.23 -21.73
C LYS A 95 -13.27 10.82 -22.55
N LEU A 96 -14.51 10.66 -22.08
CA LEU A 96 -15.70 11.26 -22.69
C LEU A 96 -15.63 12.79 -22.66
N ALA A 97 -15.27 13.39 -21.51
CA ALA A 97 -15.11 14.84 -21.40
C ALA A 97 -14.03 15.39 -22.35
N SER A 98 -12.92 14.66 -22.56
CA SER A 98 -11.87 15.07 -23.50
C SER A 98 -12.20 14.83 -24.98
N ALA A 99 -13.17 13.98 -25.29
CA ALA A 99 -13.59 13.70 -26.67
C ALA A 99 -14.73 14.64 -27.15
N THR A 100 -15.32 15.41 -26.24
CA THR A 100 -16.43 16.33 -26.52
C THR A 100 -15.99 17.80 -26.50
N ALA A 101 -14.69 18.06 -26.35
CA ALA A 101 -14.04 19.38 -26.39
C ALA A 101 -13.08 19.42 -27.58
#